data_AF-A0A352WAV1-F1
#
_entry.id   AF-A0A352WAV1-F1
#
_cell.length_a   1.000
_cell.length_b   1.000
_cell.length_c   1.000
_cell.angle_alpha   90.00
_cell.angle_beta   90.00
_cell.angle_gamma   90.00
#
_symmetry.space_group_name_H-M   'P 1'
#
loop_
_entity.id
_entity.type
_entity.pdbx_description
1 polymer ?
#
loop_
_entity_poly.entity_id
_entity_poly.type
_entity_poly.pdbx_seq_one_letter_code
_entity_poly.pdbx_strand_id
1 'polypeptide(L)'
;HLREAFVKAQNYLNKMERAKNDPEKMPDRDLRMEAVIRVLKGEIPLRAHAHRADDILTAIRIAEEFGVKIVLEHCTEGHKIADIIAAKKIPAIVGPTLTTRSKYELKDRSLITPGVLAKAGVKIAIMTDHPVIPLHLLPIAVGVAVREGLPKEDALKTITINPAEIIGVADRVGSLEKGKDADIVIWSGDPTETATKCEKVIVNGELVVGKK
;
A
#
# COMPACT_ATOMS: atom_id res chain seq x y z
N HIS A 1 -2.02 11.18 19.05
CA HIS A 1 -2.70 9.94 18.55
C HIS A 1 -3.40 10.20 17.20
N LEU A 2 -3.69 9.19 16.36
CA LEU A 2 -4.27 9.37 15.01
C LEU A 2 -5.59 10.19 15.02
N ARG A 3 -6.55 9.82 15.87
CA ARG A 3 -7.82 10.55 16.04
C ARG A 3 -7.60 12.03 16.40
N GLU A 4 -6.68 12.29 17.33
CA GLU A 4 -6.33 13.65 17.76
C GLU A 4 -5.77 14.48 16.60
N ALA A 5 -4.97 13.88 15.72
CA ALA A 5 -4.45 14.56 14.53
C ALA A 5 -5.58 14.98 13.56
N PHE A 6 -6.57 14.11 13.34
CA PHE A 6 -7.74 14.44 12.53
C PHE A 6 -8.60 15.55 13.15
N VAL A 7 -8.85 15.50 14.46
CA VAL A 7 -9.57 16.58 15.17
C VAL A 7 -8.84 17.92 15.06
N LYS A 8 -7.52 17.93 15.25
CA LYS A 8 -6.71 19.15 15.08
C LYS A 8 -6.79 19.69 13.65
N ALA A 9 -6.74 18.81 12.65
CA ALA A 9 -6.83 19.19 11.24
C ALA A 9 -8.22 19.72 10.86
N GLN A 10 -9.31 19.15 11.37
CA GLN A 10 -10.67 19.68 11.19
C GLN A 10 -10.81 21.07 11.83
N ASN A 11 -10.29 21.25 13.05
CA ASN A 11 -10.29 22.55 13.71
C ASN A 11 -9.49 23.59 12.92
N TYR A 12 -8.34 23.20 12.39
CA TYR A 12 -7.51 24.05 11.54
C TYR A 12 -8.24 24.44 10.24
N LEU A 13 -8.82 23.47 9.53
CA LEU A 13 -9.62 23.70 8.32
C LEU A 13 -10.80 24.63 8.59
N ASN A 14 -11.53 24.42 9.69
CA ASN A 14 -12.67 25.27 10.07
C ASN A 14 -12.23 26.72 10.36
N LYS A 15 -11.05 26.93 10.94
CA LYS A 15 -10.49 28.27 11.13
C LYS A 15 -10.15 28.92 9.80
N MET A 16 -9.50 28.20 8.88
CA MET A 16 -9.19 28.69 7.54
C MET A 16 -10.46 29.11 6.77
N GLU A 17 -11.49 28.26 6.77
CA GLU A 17 -12.76 28.55 6.06
C GLU A 17 -13.49 29.77 6.66
N ARG A 18 -13.48 29.92 7.99
CA ARG A 18 -14.07 31.10 8.66
C ARG A 18 -13.30 32.39 8.41
N ALA A 19 -11.98 32.29 8.24
CA ALA A 19 -11.09 33.43 7.99
C ALA A 19 -10.91 33.75 6.51
N LYS A 20 -11.63 33.06 5.60
CA LYS A 20 -11.45 33.22 4.15
C LYS A 20 -11.58 34.66 3.64
N ASN A 21 -12.40 35.48 4.30
CA ASN A 21 -12.64 36.88 3.95
C ASN A 21 -11.94 37.86 4.91
N ASP A 22 -11.13 37.38 5.85
CA ASP A 22 -10.46 38.17 6.88
C ASP A 22 -9.03 37.64 7.09
N PRO A 23 -8.05 38.18 6.33
CA PRO A 23 -6.67 37.71 6.40
C PRO A 23 -6.05 37.79 7.79
N GLU A 24 -6.49 38.73 8.65
CA GLU A 24 -5.98 38.89 10.01
C GLU A 24 -6.41 37.74 10.95
N LYS A 25 -7.48 37.02 10.60
CA LYS A 25 -7.97 35.85 11.35
C LYS A 25 -7.47 34.51 10.78
N MET A 26 -6.68 34.53 9.71
CA MET A 26 -6.13 33.32 9.12
C MET A 26 -5.18 32.66 10.13
N PRO A 27 -5.34 31.36 10.44
CA PRO A 27 -4.38 30.70 11.31
C PRO A 27 -3.00 30.62 10.62
N ASP A 28 -1.94 30.62 11.42
CA ASP A 28 -0.59 30.40 10.90
C ASP A 28 -0.51 29.12 10.08
N ARG A 29 0.33 29.14 9.05
CA ARG A 29 0.48 28.00 8.14
C ARG A 29 1.03 26.77 8.87
N ASP A 30 0.30 25.66 8.85
CA ASP A 30 0.75 24.38 9.42
C ASP A 30 0.77 23.29 8.35
N LEU A 31 1.98 22.97 7.87
CA LEU A 31 2.21 21.97 6.81
C LEU A 31 1.73 20.56 7.21
N ARG A 32 1.74 20.22 8.50
CA ARG A 32 1.24 18.92 8.96
C ARG A 32 -0.27 18.87 8.86
N MET A 33 -0.95 19.94 9.26
CA MET A 33 -2.41 20.02 9.16
C MET A 33 -2.86 20.09 7.70
N GLU A 34 -2.16 20.83 6.84
CA GLU A 34 -2.41 20.84 5.40
C GLU A 34 -2.34 19.43 4.81
N ALA A 35 -1.33 18.62 5.18
CA ALA A 35 -1.22 17.24 4.72
C ALA A 35 -2.38 16.35 5.21
N VAL A 36 -2.78 16.47 6.48
CA VAL A 36 -3.92 15.70 7.02
C VAL A 36 -5.24 16.17 6.40
N ILE A 37 -5.39 17.45 6.07
CA ILE A 37 -6.56 17.99 5.37
C ILE A 37 -6.74 17.32 4.01
N ARG A 38 -5.66 17.03 3.27
CA ARG A 38 -5.75 16.30 1.99
C ARG A 38 -6.34 14.90 2.17
N VAL A 39 -6.06 14.24 3.30
CA VAL A 39 -6.69 12.96 3.67
C VAL A 39 -8.17 13.15 4.02
N LEU A 40 -8.49 14.17 4.83
CA LEU A 40 -9.88 14.52 5.19
C LEU A 40 -10.74 14.86 3.96
N LYS A 41 -10.15 15.50 2.94
CA LYS A 41 -10.80 15.82 1.67
C LYS A 41 -10.87 14.63 0.70
N GLY A 42 -10.23 13.50 1.02
CA GLY A 42 -10.20 12.31 0.17
C GLY A 42 -9.33 12.43 -1.09
N GLU A 43 -8.46 13.45 -1.14
CA GLU A 43 -7.49 13.68 -2.23
C GLU A 43 -6.39 12.61 -2.23
N ILE A 44 -5.98 12.17 -1.03
CA ILE A 44 -5.04 11.07 -0.81
C ILE A 44 -5.60 10.14 0.28
N PRO A 45 -5.30 8.83 0.25
CA PRO A 45 -5.77 7.92 1.29
C PRO A 45 -4.92 8.03 2.56
N LEU A 46 -5.51 7.68 3.71
CA LEU A 46 -4.78 7.36 4.93
C LEU A 46 -3.97 6.07 4.72
N ARG A 47 -2.65 6.13 4.90
CA ARG A 47 -1.77 4.97 4.92
C ARG A 47 -1.57 4.54 6.37
N ALA A 48 -2.27 3.49 6.80
CA ALA A 48 -2.30 3.08 8.20
C ALA A 48 -1.32 1.93 8.47
N HIS A 49 -0.23 2.23 9.18
CA HIS A 49 0.68 1.23 9.74
C HIS A 49 -0.03 0.42 10.83
N ALA A 50 -0.33 -0.86 10.55
CA ALA A 50 -0.98 -1.73 11.54
C ALA A 50 -0.55 -3.19 11.40
N HIS A 51 -0.14 -3.79 12.52
CA HIS A 51 0.29 -5.18 12.58
C HIS A 51 -0.78 -6.11 13.14
N ARG A 52 -1.24 -5.86 14.37
CA ARG A 52 -2.21 -6.72 15.04
C ARG A 52 -3.63 -6.50 14.52
N ALA A 53 -4.48 -7.52 14.65
CA ALA A 53 -5.86 -7.44 14.21
C ALA A 53 -6.64 -6.31 14.91
N ASP A 54 -6.39 -6.07 16.19
CA ASP A 54 -7.02 -4.97 16.95
C ASP A 54 -6.52 -3.58 16.53
N ASP A 55 -5.25 -3.44 16.16
CA ASP A 55 -4.71 -2.19 15.58
C ASP A 55 -5.33 -1.92 14.21
N ILE A 56 -5.43 -2.94 13.35
CA ILE A 56 -6.08 -2.86 12.03
C ILE A 56 -7.53 -2.41 12.19
N LEU A 57 -8.30 -3.08 13.06
CA LEU A 57 -9.70 -2.72 13.31
C LEU A 57 -9.83 -1.31 13.92
N THR A 58 -8.87 -0.88 14.73
CA THR A 58 -8.86 0.49 15.28
C THR A 58 -8.65 1.52 14.18
N ALA A 59 -7.70 1.29 13.28
CA ALA A 59 -7.46 2.17 12.13
C ALA A 59 -8.70 2.24 11.22
N ILE A 60 -9.35 1.11 10.96
CA ILE A 60 -10.61 1.05 10.19
C ILE A 60 -11.71 1.88 10.87
N ARG A 61 -11.95 1.68 12.17
CA ARG A 61 -12.97 2.46 12.91
C ARG A 61 -12.70 3.97 12.87
N ILE A 62 -11.43 4.37 12.98
CA ILE A 62 -11.07 5.80 12.87
C ILE A 62 -11.30 6.29 11.44
N ALA A 63 -10.92 5.53 10.41
CA ALA A 63 -11.16 5.95 9.03
C ALA A 63 -12.66 6.15 8.75
N GLU A 64 -13.51 5.27 9.27
CA GLU A 64 -14.97 5.38 9.19
C GLU A 64 -15.52 6.58 9.99
N GLU A 65 -15.01 6.81 11.20
CA GLU A 65 -15.36 7.96 12.06
C GLU A 65 -15.16 9.30 11.34
N PHE A 66 -14.09 9.42 10.55
CA PHE A 66 -13.74 10.64 9.81
C PHE A 66 -14.14 10.61 8.32
N GLY A 67 -14.75 9.52 7.84
CA GLY A 67 -15.15 9.36 6.43
C GLY A 67 -13.99 9.37 5.43
N VAL A 68 -12.80 8.93 5.82
CA VAL A 68 -11.60 8.97 4.98
C VAL A 68 -11.30 7.62 4.32
N LYS A 69 -10.72 7.65 3.13
CA LYS A 69 -10.19 6.45 2.45
C LYS A 69 -8.99 5.92 3.23
N ILE A 70 -8.84 4.60 3.33
CA ILE A 70 -7.75 3.94 4.06
C ILE A 70 -7.08 2.84 3.23
N VAL A 71 -5.77 2.71 3.38
CA VAL A 71 -4.94 1.59 2.93
C VAL A 71 -4.23 1.02 4.17
N LEU A 72 -4.24 -0.30 4.32
CA LEU A 72 -3.57 -0.98 5.43
C LEU A 72 -2.12 -1.31 5.05
N GLU A 73 -1.16 -0.74 5.76
CA GLU A 73 0.26 -1.09 5.63
C GLU A 73 0.62 -2.22 6.57
N HIS A 74 1.47 -3.13 6.09
CA HIS A 74 1.90 -4.38 6.71
C HIS A 74 0.79 -5.43 6.85
N CYS A 75 -0.33 -5.06 7.45
CA CYS A 75 -1.52 -5.90 7.63
C CYS A 75 -1.16 -7.31 8.13
N THR A 76 -0.25 -7.38 9.12
CA THR A 76 0.47 -8.62 9.49
C THR A 76 -0.47 -9.73 9.94
N GLU A 77 -1.45 -9.39 10.78
CA GLU A 77 -2.50 -10.28 11.23
C GLU A 77 -3.79 -10.15 10.40
N GLY A 78 -3.74 -9.53 9.23
CA GLY A 78 -4.91 -9.37 8.36
C GLY A 78 -5.59 -10.70 7.99
N HIS A 79 -4.82 -11.79 7.95
CA HIS A 79 -5.35 -13.15 7.74
C HIS A 79 -6.34 -13.60 8.81
N LYS A 80 -6.32 -13.01 10.01
CA LYS A 80 -7.28 -13.33 11.10
C LYS A 80 -8.64 -12.65 10.93
N ILE A 81 -8.71 -11.61 10.10
CA ILE A 81 -9.88 -10.73 9.91
C ILE A 81 -10.10 -10.41 8.42
N ALA A 82 -9.73 -11.34 7.54
CA ALA A 82 -9.72 -11.14 6.10
C ALA A 82 -11.13 -10.88 5.54
N ASP A 83 -12.13 -11.53 6.11
CA ASP A 83 -13.56 -11.35 5.82
C ASP A 83 -14.00 -9.90 6.08
N ILE A 84 -13.59 -9.31 7.20
CA ILE A 84 -13.93 -7.92 7.56
C ILE A 84 -13.26 -6.95 6.58
N ILE A 85 -11.98 -7.16 6.28
CA ILE A 85 -11.21 -6.31 5.35
C ILE A 85 -11.84 -6.37 3.94
N ALA A 86 -12.19 -7.58 3.48
CA ALA A 86 -12.83 -7.81 2.19
C ALA A 86 -14.22 -7.18 2.11
N ALA A 87 -15.06 -7.37 3.13
CA ALA A 87 -16.41 -6.80 3.17
C ALA A 87 -16.40 -5.27 3.05
N LYS A 88 -15.38 -4.61 3.62
CA LYS A 88 -15.19 -3.16 3.54
C LYS A 88 -14.42 -2.71 2.30
N LYS A 89 -13.95 -3.64 1.45
CA LYS A 89 -13.16 -3.38 0.23
C LYS A 89 -11.90 -2.54 0.50
N ILE A 90 -11.26 -2.76 1.65
CA ILE A 90 -10.08 -2.00 2.06
C ILE A 90 -8.83 -2.69 1.47
N PRO A 91 -8.01 -1.99 0.66
CA PRO A 91 -6.78 -2.58 0.15
C PRO A 91 -5.71 -2.73 1.25
N ALA A 92 -4.84 -3.72 1.09
CA ALA A 92 -3.75 -3.98 2.02
C ALA A 92 -2.40 -4.16 1.30
N ILE A 93 -1.36 -3.50 1.79
CA ILE A 93 0.01 -3.71 1.35
C ILE A 93 0.70 -4.60 2.39
N VAL A 94 0.89 -5.86 2.04
CA VAL A 94 1.38 -6.91 2.94
C VAL A 94 2.90 -7.01 2.86
N GLY A 95 3.56 -7.11 4.01
CA GLY A 95 5.01 -7.24 4.10
C GLY A 95 5.61 -6.34 5.19
N PRO A 96 6.91 -6.47 5.49
CA PRO A 96 7.84 -7.46 4.92
C PRO A 96 7.63 -8.86 5.55
N THR A 97 7.59 -9.90 4.70
CA THR A 97 7.31 -11.29 5.14
C THR A 97 8.58 -12.12 5.38
N LEU A 98 9.63 -11.94 4.56
CA LEU A 98 10.91 -12.67 4.62
C LEU A 98 11.92 -12.05 5.59
N THR A 99 11.52 -11.84 6.84
CA THR A 99 12.40 -11.29 7.89
C THR A 99 12.15 -11.99 9.22
N THR A 100 12.81 -11.58 10.30
CA THR A 100 12.59 -12.09 11.67
C THR A 100 11.42 -11.39 12.35
N ARG A 101 10.80 -12.02 13.35
CA ARG A 101 9.68 -11.43 14.11
C ARG A 101 10.24 -10.58 15.24
N SER A 102 10.81 -9.44 14.89
CA SER A 102 11.62 -8.61 15.80
C SER A 102 10.84 -7.92 16.93
N LYS A 103 9.50 -7.88 16.84
CA LYS A 103 8.62 -7.18 17.79
C LYS A 103 7.45 -8.10 18.19
N TYR A 104 6.87 -7.87 19.37
CA TYR A 104 5.76 -8.68 19.88
C TYR A 104 4.55 -8.69 18.94
N GLU A 105 4.22 -7.55 18.34
CA GLU A 105 3.13 -7.40 17.34
C GLU A 105 3.35 -8.23 16.07
N LEU A 106 4.57 -8.73 15.84
CA LEU A 106 4.93 -9.56 14.69
C LEU A 106 4.89 -11.06 15.00
N LYS A 107 4.55 -11.47 16.25
CA LYS A 107 4.61 -12.87 16.69
C LYS A 107 3.83 -13.83 15.78
N ASP A 108 2.72 -13.36 15.22
CA ASP A 108 1.83 -14.13 14.35
C ASP A 108 2.02 -13.79 12.87
N ARG A 109 3.11 -13.10 12.49
CA ARG A 109 3.42 -12.89 11.08
C ARG A 109 3.57 -14.23 10.39
N SER A 110 2.81 -14.41 9.31
CA SER A 110 2.79 -15.64 8.52
C SER A 110 2.98 -15.35 7.04
N LEU A 111 3.60 -16.30 6.33
CA LEU A 111 3.78 -16.22 4.88
C LEU A 111 2.47 -16.47 4.12
N ILE A 112 1.45 -17.07 4.78
CA ILE A 112 0.14 -17.33 4.18
C ILE A 112 -0.72 -16.06 4.03
N THR A 113 -0.39 -14.98 4.74
CA THR A 113 -1.25 -13.78 4.84
C THR A 113 -1.66 -13.21 3.47
N PRO A 114 -0.76 -13.05 2.49
CA PRO A 114 -1.16 -12.60 1.15
C PRO A 114 -2.19 -13.54 0.51
N GLY A 115 -1.97 -14.86 0.58
CA GLY A 115 -2.88 -15.83 -0.02
C GLY A 115 -4.27 -15.86 0.64
N VAL A 116 -4.34 -15.76 1.97
CA VAL A 116 -5.61 -15.68 2.71
C VAL A 116 -6.39 -14.42 2.33
N LEU A 117 -5.72 -13.26 2.30
CA LEU A 117 -6.36 -11.99 1.95
C LEU A 117 -6.84 -11.99 0.48
N ALA A 118 -6.01 -12.45 -0.45
CA ALA A 118 -6.38 -12.54 -1.87
C ALA A 118 -7.60 -13.44 -2.09
N LYS A 119 -7.62 -14.64 -1.48
CA LYS A 119 -8.76 -15.57 -1.56
C LYS A 119 -10.04 -15.01 -0.95
N ALA A 120 -9.94 -14.14 0.06
CA ALA A 120 -11.08 -13.43 0.63
C ALA A 120 -11.60 -12.30 -0.28
N GLY A 121 -10.89 -11.97 -1.38
CA GLY A 121 -11.25 -10.89 -2.30
C GLY A 121 -10.65 -9.53 -1.92
N VAL A 122 -9.66 -9.48 -1.03
CA VAL A 122 -8.94 -8.26 -0.70
C VAL A 122 -7.97 -7.90 -1.82
N LYS A 123 -8.01 -6.66 -2.30
CA LYS A 123 -6.97 -6.13 -3.20
C LYS A 123 -5.67 -5.96 -2.42
N ILE A 124 -4.66 -6.76 -2.75
CA ILE A 124 -3.37 -6.73 -2.05
C ILE A 124 -2.21 -6.30 -2.94
N ALA A 125 -1.24 -5.63 -2.32
CA ALA A 125 0.10 -5.48 -2.86
C ALA A 125 1.12 -6.11 -1.90
N ILE A 126 2.29 -6.52 -2.40
CA ILE A 126 3.38 -7.04 -1.58
C ILE A 126 4.49 -5.99 -1.52
N MET A 127 5.02 -5.73 -0.32
CA MET A 127 6.15 -4.82 -0.10
C MET A 127 7.36 -5.53 0.51
N THR A 128 8.54 -4.96 0.27
CA THR A 128 9.78 -5.33 0.98
C THR A 128 10.05 -4.46 2.21
N ASP A 129 9.32 -3.35 2.35
CA ASP A 129 9.55 -2.33 3.38
C ASP A 129 11.04 -1.92 3.44
N HIS A 130 11.61 -1.65 2.26
CA HIS A 130 13.04 -1.33 2.14
C HIS A 130 13.40 -0.19 3.10
N PRO A 131 14.43 -0.34 3.97
CA PRO A 131 15.53 -1.31 3.87
C PRO A 131 15.36 -2.66 4.60
N VAL A 132 14.20 -2.96 5.21
CA VAL A 132 14.00 -4.22 5.97
C VAL A 132 14.29 -5.44 5.11
N ILE A 133 13.78 -5.47 3.89
CA ILE A 133 14.22 -6.39 2.84
C ILE A 133 14.73 -5.54 1.65
N PRO A 134 15.91 -5.85 1.07
CA PRO A 134 16.38 -5.21 -0.16
C PRO A 134 15.34 -5.29 -1.29
N LEU A 135 15.09 -4.16 -1.97
CA LEU A 135 14.01 -4.04 -2.97
C LEU A 135 14.12 -5.06 -4.12
N HIS A 136 15.34 -5.43 -4.54
CA HIS A 136 15.57 -6.41 -5.60
C HIS A 136 15.07 -7.83 -5.26
N LEU A 137 14.78 -8.10 -3.99
CA LEU A 137 14.19 -9.38 -3.52
C LEU A 137 12.66 -9.36 -3.52
N LEU A 138 12.01 -8.28 -3.98
CA LEU A 138 10.55 -8.19 -4.07
C LEU A 138 9.95 -9.38 -4.85
N PRO A 139 10.45 -9.77 -6.05
CA PRO A 139 9.90 -10.91 -6.76
C PRO A 139 10.03 -12.23 -6.00
N ILE A 140 11.09 -12.39 -5.20
CA ILE A 140 11.29 -13.57 -4.34
C ILE A 140 10.24 -13.62 -3.23
N ALA A 141 9.90 -12.48 -2.62
CA ALA A 141 8.83 -12.40 -1.62
C ALA A 141 7.48 -12.81 -2.22
N VAL A 142 7.21 -12.43 -3.48
CA VAL A 142 6.00 -12.86 -4.21
C VAL A 142 6.02 -14.37 -4.48
N GLY A 143 7.14 -14.92 -4.97
CA GLY A 143 7.27 -16.36 -5.22
C GLY A 143 7.02 -17.19 -3.96
N VAL A 144 7.51 -16.73 -2.80
CA VAL A 144 7.19 -17.36 -1.52
C VAL A 144 5.71 -17.24 -1.19
N ALA A 145 5.06 -16.09 -1.42
CA ALA A 145 3.61 -15.95 -1.20
C ALA A 145 2.79 -16.93 -2.07
N VAL A 146 3.20 -17.14 -3.33
CA VAL A 146 2.57 -18.13 -4.24
C VAL A 146 2.71 -19.55 -3.68
N ARG A 147 3.92 -19.94 -3.25
CA ARG A 147 4.17 -21.23 -2.60
C ARG A 147 3.25 -21.47 -1.40
N GLU A 148 2.92 -20.40 -0.67
CA GLU A 148 2.10 -20.43 0.55
C GLU A 148 0.60 -20.18 0.29
N GLY A 149 0.19 -20.17 -0.98
CA GLY A 149 -1.21 -20.20 -1.37
C GLY A 149 -1.79 -18.91 -1.95
N LEU A 150 -0.97 -17.93 -2.32
CA LEU A 150 -1.39 -16.85 -3.23
C LEU A 150 -1.65 -17.43 -4.64
N PRO A 151 -2.79 -17.15 -5.28
CA PRO A 151 -3.04 -17.60 -6.65
C PRO A 151 -1.95 -17.09 -7.61
N LYS A 152 -1.43 -17.97 -8.47
CA LYS A 152 -0.29 -17.65 -9.36
C LYS A 152 -0.65 -16.50 -10.32
N GLU A 153 -1.89 -16.45 -10.78
CA GLU A 153 -2.45 -15.41 -11.63
C GLU A 153 -2.52 -14.02 -10.97
N ASP A 154 -2.49 -13.96 -9.64
CA ASP A 154 -2.49 -12.70 -8.88
C ASP A 154 -1.09 -12.24 -8.50
N ALA A 155 -0.09 -13.14 -8.57
CA ALA A 155 1.28 -12.89 -8.15
C ALA A 155 1.86 -11.59 -8.73
N LEU A 156 1.86 -11.45 -10.06
CA LEU A 156 2.36 -10.24 -10.73
C LEU A 156 1.53 -9.02 -10.39
N LYS A 157 0.20 -9.15 -10.27
CA LYS A 157 -0.67 -8.02 -9.93
C LYS A 157 -0.28 -7.39 -8.61
N THR A 158 0.16 -8.18 -7.62
CA THR A 158 0.58 -7.67 -6.31
C THR A 158 1.80 -6.74 -6.33
N ILE A 159 2.56 -6.73 -7.44
CA ILE A 159 3.75 -5.90 -7.63
C ILE A 159 3.68 -5.02 -8.89
N THR A 160 2.52 -4.99 -9.57
CA THR A 160 2.27 -4.16 -10.76
C THR A 160 0.97 -3.36 -10.65
N ILE A 161 -0.16 -3.90 -11.12
CA ILE A 161 -1.41 -3.15 -11.24
C ILE A 161 -2.04 -2.84 -9.88
N ASN A 162 -2.00 -3.77 -8.91
CA ASN A 162 -2.60 -3.52 -7.60
C ASN A 162 -1.95 -2.35 -6.86
N PRO A 163 -0.60 -2.27 -6.70
CA PRO A 163 0.00 -1.10 -6.07
C PRO A 163 -0.24 0.19 -6.87
N ALA A 164 -0.27 0.14 -8.21
CA ALA A 164 -0.59 1.30 -9.04
C ALA A 164 -2.03 1.83 -8.78
N GLU A 165 -3.01 0.93 -8.66
CA GLU A 165 -4.39 1.29 -8.31
C GLU A 165 -4.50 1.82 -6.88
N ILE A 166 -3.77 1.23 -5.93
CA ILE A 166 -3.76 1.64 -4.51
C ILE A 166 -3.25 3.07 -4.34
N ILE A 167 -2.22 3.46 -5.09
CA ILE A 167 -1.64 4.81 -5.02
C ILE A 167 -2.24 5.80 -6.04
N GLY A 168 -3.19 5.34 -6.87
CA GLY A 168 -3.95 6.20 -7.78
C GLY A 168 -3.20 6.61 -9.06
N VAL A 169 -2.34 5.75 -9.59
CA VAL A 169 -1.54 6.00 -10.83
C VAL A 169 -1.70 4.88 -11.87
N ALA A 170 -2.76 4.07 -11.76
CA ALA A 170 -3.01 2.95 -12.65
C ALA A 170 -3.36 3.37 -14.10
N ASP A 171 -3.70 4.64 -14.32
CA ASP A 171 -3.82 5.26 -15.63
C ASP A 171 -2.48 5.40 -16.36
N ARG A 172 -1.37 5.41 -15.60
CA ARG A 172 -0.01 5.56 -16.13
C ARG A 172 0.80 4.26 -16.12
N VAL A 173 0.71 3.45 -15.06
CA VAL A 173 1.61 2.28 -14.88
C VAL A 173 0.87 1.04 -14.39
N GLY A 174 1.59 -0.08 -14.34
CA GLY A 174 1.13 -1.32 -13.69
C GLY A 174 0.51 -2.36 -14.62
N SER A 175 0.24 -2.05 -15.89
CA SER A 175 -0.15 -3.03 -16.91
C SER A 175 0.33 -2.64 -18.31
N LEU A 176 0.39 -3.61 -19.22
CA LEU A 176 0.76 -3.41 -20.62
C LEU A 176 -0.48 -3.08 -21.45
N GLU A 177 -0.87 -1.81 -21.46
CA GLU A 177 -2.04 -1.29 -22.15
C GLU A 177 -1.70 -0.03 -22.94
N LYS A 178 -2.40 0.19 -24.05
CA LYS A 178 -2.20 1.39 -24.89
C LYS A 178 -2.49 2.66 -24.05
N GLY A 179 -1.56 3.61 -24.09
CA GLY A 179 -1.69 4.91 -23.41
C GLY A 179 -0.99 4.98 -22.05
N LYS A 180 -0.50 3.86 -21.53
CA LYS A 180 0.33 3.81 -20.31
C LYS A 180 1.80 4.08 -20.62
N ASP A 181 2.54 4.48 -19.58
CA ASP A 181 3.98 4.67 -19.61
C ASP A 181 4.66 3.36 -20.02
N ALA A 182 5.65 3.44 -20.91
CA ALA A 182 6.37 2.28 -21.43
C ALA A 182 7.43 1.78 -20.43
N ASP A 183 6.95 1.37 -19.25
CA ASP A 183 7.72 0.78 -18.16
C ASP A 183 7.64 -0.74 -18.24
N ILE A 184 8.67 -1.37 -18.80
CA ILE A 184 8.67 -2.79 -19.21
C ILE A 184 9.92 -3.47 -18.68
N VAL A 185 9.75 -4.65 -18.10
CA VAL A 185 10.87 -5.52 -17.71
C VAL A 185 10.81 -6.81 -18.51
N ILE A 186 11.93 -7.18 -19.12
CA ILE A 186 12.10 -8.44 -19.84
C ILE A 186 12.86 -9.39 -18.93
N TRP A 187 12.26 -10.54 -18.68
CA TRP A 187 12.79 -11.59 -17.83
C TRP A 187 13.06 -12.85 -18.64
N SER A 188 14.08 -13.61 -18.25
CA SER A 188 14.42 -14.90 -18.89
C SER A 188 13.38 -16.01 -18.59
N GLY A 189 12.38 -15.74 -17.77
CA GLY A 189 11.40 -16.71 -17.23
C GLY A 189 10.38 -16.02 -16.31
N ASP A 190 9.72 -16.79 -15.46
CA ASP A 190 8.78 -16.27 -14.46
C ASP A 190 9.56 -15.47 -13.39
N PRO A 191 9.31 -14.16 -13.21
CA PRO A 191 10.10 -13.33 -12.30
C PRO A 191 9.95 -13.71 -10.83
N THR A 192 8.95 -14.52 -10.47
CA THR A 192 8.76 -15.01 -9.10
C THR A 192 9.65 -16.21 -8.76
N GLU A 193 10.38 -16.76 -9.74
CA GLU A 193 11.30 -17.88 -9.56
C GLU A 193 12.73 -17.41 -9.31
N THR A 194 13.46 -18.12 -8.43
CA THR A 194 14.82 -17.73 -8.01
C THR A 194 15.87 -17.84 -9.12
N ALA A 195 15.64 -18.67 -10.14
CA ALA A 195 16.57 -18.87 -11.24
C ALA A 195 16.42 -17.81 -12.35
N THR A 196 15.34 -17.02 -12.32
CA THR A 196 14.99 -16.07 -13.37
C THR A 196 15.87 -14.82 -13.30
N LYS A 197 16.34 -14.35 -14.45
CA LYS A 197 17.18 -13.16 -14.57
C LYS A 197 16.42 -12.02 -15.23
N CYS A 198 16.64 -10.81 -14.71
CA CYS A 198 16.21 -9.59 -15.38
C CYS A 198 17.17 -9.31 -16.55
N GLU A 199 16.67 -9.37 -17.78
CA GLU A 199 17.49 -9.18 -18.98
C GLU A 199 17.51 -7.71 -19.43
N LYS A 200 16.34 -7.06 -19.43
CA LYS A 200 16.20 -5.65 -19.82
C LYS A 200 15.19 -4.93 -18.95
N VAL A 201 15.45 -3.65 -18.69
CA VAL A 201 14.49 -2.73 -18.07
C VAL A 201 14.35 -1.52 -18.97
N ILE A 202 13.12 -1.19 -19.31
CA ILE A 202 12.73 -0.03 -20.10
C ILE A 202 11.88 0.85 -19.18
N VAL A 203 12.18 2.14 -19.10
CA VAL A 203 11.43 3.12 -18.31
C VAL A 203 11.08 4.29 -19.21
N ASN A 204 9.80 4.65 -19.30
CA ASN A 204 9.29 5.66 -20.23
C ASN A 204 9.75 5.43 -21.69
N GLY A 205 9.90 4.17 -22.11
CA GLY A 205 10.35 3.81 -23.46
C GLY A 205 11.88 3.81 -23.65
N GLU A 206 12.66 4.21 -22.65
CA GLU A 206 14.12 4.23 -22.70
C GLU A 206 14.73 3.01 -22.02
N LEU A 207 15.70 2.38 -22.68
CA LEU A 207 16.44 1.25 -22.12
C LEU A 207 17.39 1.73 -21.01
N VAL A 208 17.16 1.28 -19.77
CA VAL A 208 17.97 1.67 -18.59
C VAL A 208 18.83 0.53 -18.03
N VAL A 209 18.45 -0.74 -18.29
CA VAL A 209 19.24 -1.93 -17.92
C VAL A 209 19.28 -2.88 -19.12
N GLY A 210 20.43 -3.51 -19.34
CA GLY A 210 20.67 -4.44 -20.45
C GLY A 210 21.39 -3.79 -21.63
N LYS A 211 21.90 -4.60 -22.56
CA LYS A 211 22.52 -4.11 -23.80
C LYS A 211 21.44 -3.81 -24.85
N LYS A 212 21.67 -2.75 -25.65
CA LYS A 212 20.87 -2.44 -26.84
C LYS A 212 20.97 -3.58 -27.84
#